data_AF-A0A483CSK8-F1
#
_entry.id   AF-A0A483CSK8-F1
#
_cell.length_a   1.000
_cell.length_b   1.000
_cell.length_c   1.000
_cell.angle_alpha   90.00
_cell.angle_beta   90.00
_cell.angle_gamma   90.00
#
_symmetry.space_group_name_H-M   'P 1'
#
loop_
_entity.id
_entity.type
_entity.pdbx_description
1 polymer ?
#
loop_
_entity_poly.entity_id
_entity_poly.type
_entity_poly.pdbx_seq_one_letter_code
_entity_poly.pdbx_strand_id
1 'polypeptide(L)'
;MPMQSPSDFGTKADGSPSEDYCTYCYQGGAFTEPDITMEEMAEKGGAIMAEMYEIPIENAKRFALEQLSCLKRWAGREVPSCGSCGMPMRSPGEFGTGADGSPSKDYCTHCYRDGAFVEPELTLDAAVERYAPMMAGHLDMPLERAREMVRQYLSTLPRWRV
;
A
#
# COMPACT_ATOMS: atom_id res chain seq x y z
N MET A 1 -4.45 5.52 2.41
CA MET A 1 -4.96 5.97 3.73
C MET A 1 -5.74 4.81 4.34
N PRO A 2 -5.39 4.32 5.54
CA PRO A 2 -6.20 3.30 6.20
C PRO A 2 -7.56 3.91 6.58
N MET A 3 -8.65 3.36 6.04
CA MET A 3 -10.01 3.70 6.47
C MET A 3 -10.26 2.97 7.79
N GLN A 4 -10.34 3.71 8.89
CA GLN A 4 -10.41 3.16 10.25
C GLN A 4 -11.77 3.38 10.90
N SER A 5 -12.52 4.38 10.43
CA SER A 5 -13.83 4.75 10.93
C SER A 5 -14.87 4.75 9.82
N PRO A 6 -16.17 4.56 10.13
CA PRO A 6 -17.23 4.62 9.13
C PRO A 6 -17.25 5.92 8.30
N SER A 7 -16.82 7.05 8.88
CA SER A 7 -16.75 8.34 8.18
C SER A 7 -15.64 8.42 7.13
N ASP A 8 -14.66 7.52 7.17
CA ASP A 8 -13.59 7.48 6.17
C ASP A 8 -14.08 6.88 4.86
N PHE A 9 -15.17 6.12 4.89
CA PHE A 9 -15.75 5.45 3.73
C PHE A 9 -16.66 6.40 2.94
N GLY A 10 -16.61 6.26 1.62
CA GLY A 10 -17.49 6.96 0.69
C GLY A 10 -18.93 6.50 0.80
N THR A 11 -19.83 7.10 0.02
CA THR A 11 -21.26 6.76 0.05
C THR A 11 -21.76 6.24 -1.30
N LYS A 12 -22.57 5.18 -1.26
CA LYS A 12 -23.33 4.65 -2.40
C LYS A 12 -24.55 5.55 -2.68
N ALA A 13 -25.24 5.34 -3.81
CA ALA A 13 -26.38 6.17 -4.21
C ALA A 13 -27.57 6.12 -3.22
N ASP A 14 -27.69 5.02 -2.48
CA ASP A 14 -28.69 4.83 -1.41
C ASP A 14 -28.26 5.44 -0.06
N GLY A 15 -27.10 6.09 0.00
CA GLY A 15 -26.53 6.68 1.20
C GLY A 15 -25.77 5.70 2.10
N SER A 16 -25.73 4.41 1.78
CA SER A 16 -24.96 3.43 2.55
C SER A 16 -23.45 3.58 2.31
N PRO A 17 -22.57 3.15 3.24
CA PRO A 17 -21.13 3.24 3.06
C PRO A 17 -20.62 2.38 1.89
N SER A 18 -19.62 2.91 1.18
CA SER A 18 -18.81 2.17 0.22
C SER A 18 -17.90 1.18 0.95
N GLU A 19 -17.71 0.00 0.40
CA GLU A 19 -16.76 -1.00 0.93
C GLU A 19 -15.34 -0.79 0.35
N ASP A 20 -15.26 -0.13 -0.80
CA ASP A 20 -14.03 -0.07 -1.62
C ASP A 20 -13.34 1.30 -1.61
N TYR A 21 -14.10 2.37 -1.38
CA TYR A 21 -13.64 3.74 -1.67
C TYR A 21 -13.85 4.66 -0.48
N CYS A 22 -12.90 5.57 -0.27
CA CYS A 22 -12.99 6.56 0.80
C CYS A 22 -13.88 7.76 0.44
N THR A 23 -14.23 8.54 1.45
CA THR A 23 -15.07 9.74 1.35
C THR A 23 -14.55 10.79 0.37
N TYR A 24 -13.23 10.87 0.17
CA TYR A 24 -12.63 11.82 -0.78
C TYR A 24 -12.76 11.39 -2.24
N CYS A 25 -12.84 10.08 -2.49
CA CYS A 25 -12.85 9.54 -3.85
C CYS A 25 -14.26 9.23 -4.36
N TYR A 26 -15.20 8.88 -3.48
CA TYR A 26 -16.51 8.36 -3.89
C TYR A 26 -17.64 8.86 -2.99
N GLN A 27 -18.63 9.54 -3.59
CA GLN A 27 -19.77 10.12 -2.87
C GLN A 27 -21.04 9.98 -3.68
N GLY A 28 -22.15 9.65 -3.03
CA GLY A 28 -23.48 9.58 -3.64
C GLY A 28 -23.57 8.59 -4.81
N GLY A 29 -22.76 7.53 -4.82
CA GLY A 29 -22.76 6.54 -5.90
C GLY A 29 -21.87 6.89 -7.10
N ALA A 30 -21.06 7.94 -7.03
CA ALA A 30 -20.16 8.35 -8.11
C ALA A 30 -18.77 8.73 -7.59
N PHE A 31 -17.76 8.61 -8.45
CA PHE A 31 -16.45 9.20 -8.16
C PHE A 31 -16.56 10.72 -8.16
N THR A 32 -15.86 11.37 -7.22
CA THR A 32 -15.82 12.84 -7.11
C THR A 32 -15.11 13.48 -8.31
N GLU A 33 -14.19 12.75 -8.93
CA GLU A 33 -13.51 13.10 -10.18
C GLU A 33 -13.59 11.90 -11.14
N PRO A 34 -14.70 11.73 -11.89
CA PRO A 34 -14.91 10.54 -12.71
C PRO A 34 -13.92 10.42 -13.88
N ASP A 35 -13.55 11.56 -14.48
CA ASP A 35 -12.73 11.61 -15.69
C ASP A 35 -11.22 11.74 -15.42
N ILE A 36 -10.80 11.87 -14.15
CA ILE A 36 -9.38 11.98 -13.82
C ILE A 36 -8.63 10.72 -14.23
N THR A 37 -7.54 10.92 -14.96
CA THR A 37 -6.61 9.86 -15.35
C THR A 37 -5.76 9.40 -14.16
N MET A 38 -5.11 8.25 -14.30
CA MET A 38 -4.20 7.76 -13.27
C MET A 38 -2.98 8.67 -13.13
N GLU A 39 -2.53 9.23 -14.25
CA GLU A 39 -1.42 10.18 -14.35
C GLU A 39 -1.75 11.49 -13.63
N GLU A 40 -2.90 12.10 -13.89
CA GLU A 40 -3.34 13.32 -13.19
C GLU A 40 -3.52 13.06 -11.68
N MET A 41 -4.03 11.89 -11.29
CA MET A 41 -4.09 11.53 -9.87
C MET A 41 -2.70 11.33 -9.26
N ALA A 42 -1.77 10.74 -10.00
CA ALA A 42 -0.38 10.58 -9.60
C ALA A 42 0.33 11.93 -9.43
N GLU A 43 -0.01 12.94 -10.24
CA GLU A 43 0.47 14.31 -10.05
C GLU A 43 0.00 14.89 -8.71
N LYS A 44 -1.30 14.77 -8.40
CA LYS A 44 -1.85 15.27 -7.13
C LYS A 44 -1.23 14.56 -5.92
N GLY A 45 -1.23 13.23 -5.93
CA GLY A 45 -0.69 12.43 -4.82
C GLY A 45 0.83 12.54 -4.70
N GLY A 46 1.53 12.57 -5.83
CA GLY A 46 2.97 12.72 -5.91
C GLY A 46 3.45 14.07 -5.36
N ALA A 47 2.73 15.16 -5.63
CA ALA A 47 3.06 16.47 -5.05
C ALA A 47 3.00 16.47 -3.52
N ILE A 48 1.96 15.87 -2.94
CA ILE A 48 1.80 15.74 -1.49
C ILE A 48 2.94 14.89 -0.89
N MET A 49 3.28 13.75 -1.53
CA MET A 49 4.36 12.89 -1.05
C MET A 49 5.74 13.55 -1.17
N ALA A 50 5.98 14.27 -2.27
CA ALA A 50 7.23 15.01 -2.49
C ALA A 50 7.49 16.03 -1.38
N GLU A 51 6.46 16.80 -1.02
CA GLU A 51 6.54 17.77 0.08
C GLU A 51 6.71 17.07 1.44
N MET A 52 5.85 16.09 1.75
CA MET A 52 5.82 15.46 3.06
C MET A 52 7.08 14.66 3.40
N TYR A 53 7.68 14.00 2.41
CA TYR A 53 8.79 13.08 2.60
C TYR A 53 10.09 13.54 1.93
N GLU A 54 10.12 14.75 1.39
CA GLU A 54 11.30 15.33 0.72
C GLU A 54 11.78 14.46 -0.45
N ILE A 55 10.82 13.86 -1.17
CA ILE A 55 11.08 13.03 -2.36
C ILE A 55 11.15 13.94 -3.58
N PRO A 56 12.14 13.80 -4.50
CA PRO A 56 12.12 14.48 -5.78
C PRO A 56 10.80 14.25 -6.53
N ILE A 57 10.19 15.32 -7.02
CA ILE A 57 8.81 15.30 -7.54
C ILE A 57 8.55 14.21 -8.58
N GLU A 58 9.51 13.95 -9.47
CA GLU A 58 9.37 12.92 -10.51
C GLU A 58 9.41 11.50 -9.94
N ASN A 59 10.21 11.26 -8.89
CA ASN A 59 10.21 9.98 -8.18
C ASN A 59 8.92 9.79 -7.37
N ALA A 60 8.40 10.85 -6.75
CA ALA A 60 7.15 10.81 -6.01
C ALA A 60 5.95 10.53 -6.93
N LYS A 61 5.89 11.17 -8.11
CA LYS A 61 4.86 10.90 -9.14
C LYS A 61 4.95 9.47 -9.66
N ARG A 62 6.15 8.97 -9.97
CA ARG A 62 6.35 7.58 -10.40
C ARG A 62 5.84 6.61 -9.33
N PHE A 63 6.23 6.83 -8.08
CA PHE A 63 5.79 6.01 -6.96
C PHE A 63 4.27 6.07 -6.77
N ALA A 64 3.67 7.27 -6.86
CA ALA A 64 2.22 7.43 -6.82
C ALA A 64 1.54 6.61 -7.92
N LEU A 65 2.03 6.70 -9.16
CA LEU A 65 1.51 5.95 -10.30
C LEU A 65 1.58 4.43 -10.07
N GLU A 66 2.70 3.92 -9.54
CA GLU A 66 2.86 2.51 -9.20
C GLU A 66 1.84 2.04 -8.15
N GLN A 67 1.59 2.85 -7.11
CA GLN A 67 0.59 2.53 -6.09
C GLN A 67 -0.85 2.62 -6.65
N LEU A 68 -1.16 3.66 -7.42
CA LEU A 68 -2.47 3.85 -8.04
C LEU A 68 -2.80 2.71 -9.01
N SER A 69 -1.81 2.18 -9.73
CA SER A 69 -1.97 1.03 -10.63
C SER A 69 -2.51 -0.24 -9.96
N CYS A 70 -2.38 -0.35 -8.63
CA CYS A 70 -2.89 -1.49 -7.85
C CYS A 70 -4.32 -1.26 -7.33
N LEU A 71 -4.81 -0.02 -7.35
CA LEU A 71 -6.13 0.28 -6.78
C LEU A 71 -7.23 -0.26 -7.66
N LYS A 72 -8.30 -0.78 -7.03
CA LYS A 72 -9.44 -1.41 -7.71
C LYS A 72 -10.02 -0.56 -8.85
N ARG A 73 -10.03 0.77 -8.68
CA ARG A 73 -10.47 1.75 -9.68
C ARG A 73 -9.76 1.58 -11.03
N TRP A 74 -8.45 1.36 -11.04
CA TRP A 74 -7.64 1.28 -12.27
C TRP A 74 -7.21 -0.14 -12.61
N ALA A 75 -6.96 -0.99 -11.62
CA ALA A 75 -6.60 -2.39 -11.83
C ALA A 75 -7.79 -3.24 -12.33
N GLY A 76 -9.03 -2.80 -12.12
CA GLY A 76 -10.25 -3.55 -12.44
C GLY A 76 -10.48 -4.77 -11.56
N ARG A 77 -9.61 -5.01 -10.57
CA ARG A 77 -9.68 -6.10 -9.59
C ARG A 77 -8.99 -5.71 -8.30
N GLU A 78 -9.22 -6.48 -7.26
CA GLU A 78 -8.45 -6.38 -6.03
C GLU A 78 -7.02 -6.92 -6.25
N VAL A 79 -6.03 -6.12 -5.85
CA VAL A 79 -4.62 -6.51 -5.81
C VAL A 79 -4.21 -6.57 -4.34
N PRO A 80 -4.09 -7.78 -3.77
CA PRO A 80 -3.70 -7.95 -2.37
C PRO A 80 -2.31 -7.36 -2.13
N SER A 81 -2.08 -6.85 -0.92
CA SER A 81 -0.75 -6.47 -0.45
C SER A 81 -0.29 -7.47 0.62
N CYS A 82 1.00 -7.80 0.62
CA CYS A 82 1.57 -8.70 1.61
C CYS A 82 1.42 -8.10 3.02
N GLY A 83 0.79 -8.83 3.95
CA GLY A 83 0.57 -8.39 5.32
C GLY A 83 1.84 -8.28 6.19
N SER A 84 3.02 -8.54 5.62
CA SER A 84 4.34 -8.40 6.27
C SER A 84 5.14 -7.24 5.69
N CYS A 85 5.32 -7.15 4.38
CA CYS A 85 6.13 -6.09 3.75
C CYS A 85 5.31 -5.04 2.98
N GLY A 86 4.01 -5.28 2.79
CA GLY A 86 3.09 -4.42 2.05
C GLY A 86 3.28 -4.42 0.53
N MET A 87 4.22 -5.21 0.00
CA MET A 87 4.39 -5.34 -1.45
C MET A 87 3.12 -5.90 -2.11
N PRO A 88 2.68 -5.33 -3.24
CA PRO A 88 1.52 -5.84 -3.98
C PRO A 88 1.83 -7.23 -4.55
N MET A 89 0.85 -8.13 -4.47
CA MET A 89 0.89 -9.50 -5.00
C MET A 89 0.00 -9.57 -6.25
N ARG A 90 0.59 -9.22 -7.39
CA ARG A 90 -0.06 -9.10 -8.69
C ARG A 90 -0.19 -10.46 -9.38
N SER A 91 0.76 -11.36 -9.22
CA SER A 91 0.79 -12.64 -9.94
C SER A 91 0.80 -13.85 -9.00
N PRO A 92 0.27 -15.03 -9.41
CA PRO A 92 0.25 -16.22 -8.57
C PRO A 92 1.62 -16.63 -8.00
N GLY A 93 2.73 -16.33 -8.69
CA GLY A 93 4.09 -16.66 -8.24
C GLY A 93 4.63 -15.74 -7.13
N GLU A 94 3.94 -14.65 -6.82
CA GLU A 94 4.36 -13.72 -5.77
C GLU A 94 3.83 -14.11 -4.39
N PHE A 95 2.84 -15.01 -4.33
CA PHE A 95 2.26 -15.49 -3.08
C PHE A 95 3.18 -16.51 -2.40
N GLY A 96 3.26 -16.42 -1.08
CA GLY A 96 3.97 -17.39 -0.23
C GLY A 96 3.30 -18.75 -0.22
N THR A 97 3.85 -19.70 0.55
CA THR A 97 3.30 -21.07 0.64
C THR A 97 2.95 -21.47 2.07
N GLY A 98 1.81 -22.14 2.25
CA GLY A 98 1.43 -22.85 3.46
C GLY A 98 2.24 -24.14 3.66
N ALA A 99 2.11 -24.77 4.82
CA ALA A 99 2.82 -26.02 5.13
C ALA A 99 2.42 -27.19 4.20
N ASP A 100 1.23 -27.11 3.61
CA ASP A 100 0.71 -28.06 2.62
C ASP A 100 1.11 -27.70 1.17
N GLY A 101 1.93 -26.65 0.99
CA GLY A 101 2.35 -26.14 -0.31
C GLY A 101 1.30 -25.28 -1.02
N SER A 102 0.12 -25.03 -0.43
CA SER A 102 -0.89 -24.16 -1.01
C SER A 102 -0.45 -22.68 -1.00
N PRO A 103 -0.85 -21.85 -1.98
CA PRO A 103 -0.52 -20.43 -1.97
C PRO A 103 -1.15 -19.70 -0.77
N SER A 104 -0.35 -18.90 -0.08
CA SER A 104 -0.83 -17.95 0.93
C SER A 104 -1.70 -16.89 0.29
N LYS A 105 -2.75 -16.44 0.98
CA LYS A 105 -3.57 -15.29 0.53
C LYS A 105 -3.04 -13.95 1.04
N ASP A 106 -2.29 -14.00 2.13
CA ASP A 106 -1.98 -12.82 2.95
C ASP A 106 -0.51 -12.39 2.82
N TYR A 107 0.39 -13.29 2.42
CA TYR A 107 1.83 -13.04 2.45
C TYR A 107 2.51 -13.41 1.15
N CYS A 108 3.56 -12.66 0.80
CA CYS A 108 4.36 -12.92 -0.40
C CYS A 108 5.45 -13.97 -0.15
N THR A 109 6.01 -14.49 -1.25
CA THR A 109 7.07 -15.52 -1.26
C THR A 109 8.36 -15.12 -0.51
N HIS A 110 8.63 -13.82 -0.40
CA HIS A 110 9.79 -13.33 0.35
C HIS A 110 9.55 -13.30 1.86
N CYS A 111 8.30 -13.23 2.31
CA CYS A 111 7.96 -13.11 3.72
C CYS A 111 7.51 -14.44 4.34
N TYR A 112 6.82 -15.30 3.61
CA TYR A 112 6.20 -16.52 4.14
C TYR A 112 6.40 -17.70 3.19
N ARG A 113 6.99 -18.79 3.70
CA ARG A 113 7.24 -20.02 2.94
C ARG A 113 7.05 -21.23 3.84
N ASP A 114 6.50 -22.29 3.26
CA ASP A 114 6.33 -23.61 3.87
C ASP A 114 5.60 -23.54 5.23
N GLY A 115 4.62 -22.65 5.35
CA GLY A 115 3.81 -22.50 6.55
C GLY A 115 4.41 -21.61 7.64
N ALA A 116 5.56 -20.97 7.40
CA ALA A 116 6.23 -20.12 8.38
C ALA A 116 6.76 -18.81 7.78
N PHE A 117 6.91 -17.78 8.62
CA PHE A 117 7.67 -16.59 8.23
C PHE A 117 9.13 -16.97 7.99
N VAL A 118 9.71 -16.42 6.92
CA VAL A 118 11.14 -16.63 6.59
C VAL A 118 12.05 -16.11 7.70
N GLU A 119 11.61 -15.05 8.40
CA GLU A 119 12.32 -14.45 9.52
C GLU A 119 11.35 -14.26 10.69
N PRO A 120 11.09 -15.30 11.51
CA PRO A 120 10.06 -15.24 12.56
C PRO A 120 10.40 -14.26 13.68
N GLU A 121 11.68 -14.10 14.01
CA GLU A 121 12.16 -13.21 15.07
C GLU A 121 12.37 -11.76 14.64
N LEU A 122 12.12 -11.43 13.37
CA LEU A 122 12.28 -10.07 12.88
C LEU A 122 11.23 -9.17 13.54
N THR A 123 11.69 -8.16 14.27
CA THR A 123 10.86 -7.14 14.94
C THR A 123 10.50 -5.99 13.99
N LEU A 124 9.48 -5.20 14.33
CA LEU A 124 9.10 -4.02 13.54
C LEU A 124 10.27 -3.04 13.38
N ASP A 125 10.98 -2.70 14.46
CA ASP A 125 12.12 -1.78 14.39
C ASP A 125 13.26 -2.33 13.52
N ALA A 126 13.55 -3.63 13.62
CA ALA A 126 14.55 -4.26 12.76
C ALA A 126 14.11 -4.27 11.28
N ALA A 127 12.80 -4.47 11.01
CA ALA A 127 12.26 -4.38 9.66
C ALA A 127 12.35 -2.96 9.08
N VAL A 128 12.10 -1.93 9.90
CA VAL A 128 12.25 -0.51 9.52
C VAL A 128 13.69 -0.22 9.13
N GLU A 129 14.67 -0.60 9.96
CA GLU A 129 16.09 -0.36 9.66
C GLU A 129 16.56 -1.12 8.39
N ARG A 130 15.95 -2.26 8.09
CA ARG A 130 16.26 -3.02 6.87
C ARG A 130 15.63 -2.42 5.62
N TYR A 131 14.39 -1.95 5.69
CA TYR A 131 13.62 -1.51 4.52
C TYR A 131 13.82 -0.02 4.19
N ALA A 132 14.08 0.83 5.18
CA ALA A 132 14.28 2.26 4.97
C ALA A 132 15.41 2.58 3.98
N PRO A 133 16.59 1.92 4.01
CA PRO A 133 17.64 2.19 3.02
C PRO A 133 17.23 1.85 1.57
N MET A 134 16.48 0.76 1.38
CA MET A 134 15.98 0.38 0.05
C MET A 134 14.99 1.42 -0.47
N MET A 135 14.10 1.90 0.40
CA MET A 135 13.14 2.94 0.06
C MET A 135 13.82 4.29 -0.22
N ALA A 136 14.78 4.68 0.62
CA ALA A 136 15.58 5.89 0.46
C ALA A 136 16.28 5.91 -0.90
N GLY A 137 16.95 4.81 -1.27
CA GLY A 137 17.61 4.69 -2.58
C GLY A 137 16.66 4.63 -3.76
N HIS A 138 15.50 3.98 -3.62
CA HIS A 138 14.52 3.87 -4.71
C HIS A 138 13.83 5.21 -5.03
N LEU A 139 13.54 6.00 -3.99
CA LEU A 139 12.85 7.28 -4.12
C LEU A 139 13.78 8.49 -4.15
N ASP A 140 15.08 8.31 -3.87
CA ASP A 140 16.05 9.38 -3.69
C ASP A 140 15.62 10.37 -2.60
N MET A 141 15.25 9.84 -1.45
CA MET A 141 14.75 10.60 -0.30
C MET A 141 15.69 10.46 0.91
N PRO A 142 15.67 11.40 1.87
CA PRO A 142 16.47 11.28 3.08
C PRO A 142 16.15 10.00 3.86
N LEU A 143 17.18 9.33 4.38
CA LEU A 143 17.02 8.06 5.11
C LEU A 143 16.08 8.19 6.31
N GLU A 144 16.12 9.31 7.03
CA GLU A 144 15.21 9.53 8.17
C GLU A 144 13.74 9.61 7.72
N ARG A 145 13.46 10.30 6.60
CA ARG A 145 12.13 10.32 6.00
C ARG A 145 11.68 8.94 5.54
N ALA A 146 12.61 8.13 5.03
CA ALA A 146 12.31 6.77 4.64
C ALA A 146 11.98 5.91 5.87
N ARG A 147 12.68 6.08 7.00
CA ARG A 147 12.35 5.41 8.26
C ARG A 147 10.96 5.78 8.77
N GLU A 148 10.62 7.07 8.74
CA GLU A 148 9.29 7.56 9.11
C GLU A 148 8.21 6.90 8.24
N MET A 149 8.36 6.98 6.92
CA MET A 149 7.39 6.44 5.96
C MET A 149 7.24 4.91 6.12
N VAL A 150 8.35 4.17 6.20
CA VAL A 150 8.34 2.71 6.36
C VAL A 150 7.72 2.33 7.70
N ARG A 151 8.10 2.98 8.80
CA ARG A 151 7.54 2.69 10.13
C ARG A 151 6.04 2.93 10.18
N GLN A 152 5.59 4.06 9.63
CA GLN A 152 4.16 4.38 9.56
C GLN A 152 3.39 3.36 8.73
N TYR A 153 3.93 2.91 7.60
CA TYR A 153 3.24 1.94 6.77
C TYR A 153 3.22 0.53 7.39
N LEU A 154 4.38 0.04 7.85
CA LEU A 154 4.50 -1.29 8.46
C LEU A 154 3.61 -1.43 9.70
N SER A 155 3.49 -0.41 10.56
CA SER A 155 2.63 -0.48 11.75
C SER A 155 1.15 -0.72 11.41
N THR A 156 0.73 -0.45 10.18
CA THR A 156 -0.63 -0.75 9.72
C THR A 156 -0.81 -2.18 9.22
N LEU A 157 0.25 -2.96 9.00
CA LEU A 157 0.15 -4.30 8.39
C LEU A 157 -0.11 -5.38 9.45
N PRO A 158 -0.88 -6.44 9.11
CA PRO A 158 -1.26 -7.51 10.05
C PRO A 158 -0.12 -8.13 10.86
N ARG A 159 1.06 -8.33 10.27
CA ARG A 159 2.22 -8.91 10.97
C ARG A 159 2.69 -8.07 12.16
N TRP A 160 2.54 -6.75 12.09
CA TRP A 160 3.16 -5.80 13.02
C TRP A 160 2.17 -5.14 13.96
N ARG A 161 0.86 -5.36 13.77
CA ARG A 161 -0.16 -4.88 14.69
C ARG A 161 -0.05 -5.66 16.00
N VAL A 162 0.17 -4.91 17.08
CA VAL A 162 0.11 -5.40 18.48
C VAL A 162 -1.32 -5.23 19.00
#